data_AF-A0A672K668-F1
#
_entry.id   AF-A0A672K668-F1
#
_cell.length_a   1.000
_cell.length_b   1.000
_cell.length_c   1.000
_cell.angle_alpha   90.00
_cell.angle_beta   90.00
_cell.angle_gamma   90.00
#
_symmetry.space_group_name_H-M   'P 1'
#
loop_
_entity.id
_entity.type
_entity.pdbx_description
1 polymer ?
#
loop_
_entity_poly.entity_id
_entity_poly.type
_entity_poly.pdbx_seq_one_letter_code
_entity_poly.pdbx_strand_id
1 'polypeptide(L)'
;MKCFPLTYTILVILPTPSFSIAFQYQLGTKLCAQLKPRDSSVEVRSDWEVKEEMDFPRLMKMRYMDVADPLDIECCGALEHYDKAFDRVTTRNEKQLKSIKRIFHTVTTTDDPVIRKLAKTQGNVFCCLNSLRMVGKELYMYRRWKLGEDIDLIVRCEHDGVMTGANGEVSFVNVKTLNEWDSRHCNGVDWRQKLDSQRGAVLATELKNNSYKLARWTCCAILAGSEYLKLGYVSRYHVKDSSRHVVLGTQQFKPNEFASQINLSMENAWGILRCEGKYLILKDPNKARRKLCWVSSLRIEIFDVLQQNEDN
;
A
#
# COMPACT_ATOMS: atom_id res chain seq x y z
N MET A 1 -7.80 24.14 37.41
CA MET A 1 -8.19 25.01 36.28
C MET A 1 -8.36 24.12 35.05
N LYS A 2 -9.51 24.23 34.39
CA LYS A 2 -9.87 23.53 33.13
C LYS A 2 -9.30 24.31 31.92
N CYS A 3 -9.31 23.67 30.74
CA CYS A 3 -8.81 24.06 29.39
C CYS A 3 -7.41 23.51 29.07
N PHE A 4 -7.17 22.73 28.01
CA PHE A 4 -7.70 22.77 26.64
C PHE A 4 -7.93 21.37 26.01
N PRO A 5 -8.95 21.19 25.15
CA PRO A 5 -9.03 20.09 24.19
C PRO A 5 -8.45 20.53 22.84
N LEU A 6 -7.33 19.96 22.40
CA LEU A 6 -6.90 19.97 21.01
C LEU A 6 -7.11 18.55 20.47
N THR A 7 -8.27 18.32 19.88
CA THR A 7 -8.63 17.07 19.21
C THR A 7 -7.84 16.97 17.90
N TYR A 8 -6.67 16.36 17.94
CA TYR A 8 -5.95 15.94 16.73
C TYR A 8 -6.67 14.76 16.09
N THR A 9 -7.05 14.89 14.82
CA THR A 9 -7.67 13.80 14.07
C THR A 9 -6.55 13.01 13.38
N ILE A 10 -6.09 11.94 14.03
CA ILE A 10 -5.18 10.97 13.39
C ILE A 10 -6.05 10.10 12.49
N LEU A 11 -6.16 10.49 11.22
CA LEU A 11 -6.82 9.67 10.20
C LEU A 11 -5.80 8.66 9.70
N VAL A 12 -5.89 7.41 10.16
CA VAL A 12 -5.11 6.31 9.58
C VAL A 12 -5.69 6.01 8.20
N ILE A 13 -5.29 6.82 7.23
CA ILE A 13 -5.56 6.58 5.82
C ILE A 13 -4.54 5.54 5.39
N LEU A 14 -4.81 4.28 5.71
CA LEU A 14 -4.32 3.24 4.82
C LEU A 14 -4.91 3.54 3.44
N PRO A 15 -4.18 3.36 2.33
CA PRO A 15 -4.78 3.36 1.02
C PRO A 15 -5.93 2.36 1.08
N THR A 16 -7.16 2.89 1.15
CA THR A 16 -8.30 2.15 1.64
C THR A 16 -8.54 0.94 0.76
N PRO A 17 -9.10 -0.15 1.32
CA PRO A 17 -9.66 -1.24 0.53
C PRO A 17 -10.59 -0.71 -0.58
N SER A 18 -11.20 0.47 -0.41
CA SER A 18 -12.02 1.19 -1.38
C SER A 18 -11.34 1.49 -2.72
N PHE A 19 -10.04 1.82 -2.74
CA PHE A 19 -9.32 2.23 -3.96
C PHE A 19 -9.14 1.13 -5.02
N SER A 20 -9.20 -0.14 -4.62
CA SER A 20 -9.02 -1.28 -5.53
C SER A 20 -10.15 -2.31 -5.46
N ILE A 21 -11.04 -2.27 -4.45
CA ILE A 21 -12.24 -3.12 -4.43
C ILE A 21 -13.23 -2.70 -5.53
N ALA A 22 -13.28 -1.41 -5.86
CA ALA A 22 -13.89 -0.91 -7.10
C ALA A 22 -13.41 -1.67 -8.34
N PHE A 23 -12.10 -1.92 -8.41
CA PHE A 23 -11.45 -2.64 -9.50
C PHE A 23 -11.69 -4.16 -9.41
N GLN A 24 -11.74 -4.73 -8.20
CA GLN A 24 -12.18 -6.12 -7.98
C GLN A 24 -13.63 -6.35 -8.42
N TYR A 25 -14.51 -5.34 -8.40
CA TYR A 25 -15.88 -5.48 -8.86
C TYR A 25 -15.97 -5.60 -10.40
N GLN A 26 -15.03 -4.98 -11.13
CA GLN A 26 -14.99 -4.99 -12.60
C GLN A 26 -14.28 -6.24 -13.17
N LEU A 27 -13.37 -6.87 -12.42
CA LEU A 27 -12.67 -8.12 -12.79
C LEU A 27 -13.18 -9.38 -12.05
N GLY A 28 -13.92 -9.21 -10.94
CA GLY A 28 -14.24 -10.27 -9.99
C GLY A 28 -15.59 -10.95 -10.15
N THR A 29 -16.32 -10.73 -11.26
CA THR A 29 -17.54 -11.50 -11.55
C THR A 29 -17.29 -12.97 -11.87
N LYS A 30 -16.04 -13.48 -11.83
CA LYS A 30 -15.75 -14.87 -12.23
C LYS A 30 -14.84 -15.73 -11.33
N LEU A 31 -14.30 -15.29 -10.18
CA LEU A 31 -13.31 -16.13 -9.45
C LEU A 31 -13.46 -16.36 -7.94
N CYS A 32 -14.56 -15.96 -7.30
CA CYS A 32 -14.77 -16.29 -5.89
C CYS A 32 -16.12 -16.95 -5.64
N ALA A 33 -16.30 -18.13 -6.24
CA ALA A 33 -17.21 -19.12 -5.68
C ALA A 33 -16.44 -19.88 -4.59
N GLN A 34 -16.93 -19.80 -3.34
CA GLN A 34 -16.45 -20.50 -2.13
C GLN A 34 -15.26 -19.85 -1.38
N LEU A 35 -15.48 -18.68 -0.77
CA LEU A 35 -14.68 -18.26 0.39
C LEU A 35 -15.34 -18.80 1.68
N LYS A 36 -14.54 -19.46 2.54
CA LYS A 36 -14.95 -19.75 3.93
C LYS A 36 -15.27 -18.42 4.64
N PRO A 37 -16.21 -18.41 5.61
CA PRO A 37 -16.45 -17.24 6.45
C PRO A 37 -15.13 -16.77 7.06
N ARG A 38 -14.86 -15.47 6.95
CA ARG A 38 -13.70 -14.79 7.53
C ARG A 38 -14.17 -14.00 8.74
N ASP A 39 -13.39 -14.03 9.81
CA ASP A 39 -13.67 -13.20 10.98
C ASP A 39 -13.35 -11.73 10.70
N SER A 40 -14.02 -10.83 11.42
CA SER A 40 -13.77 -9.40 11.33
C SER A 40 -12.36 -9.09 11.81
N SER A 41 -11.68 -8.14 11.16
CA SER A 41 -10.34 -7.70 11.60
C SER A 41 -10.37 -6.99 12.95
N VAL A 42 -11.54 -6.59 13.43
CA VAL A 42 -11.75 -6.01 14.76
C VAL A 42 -13.01 -6.62 15.37
N GLU A 43 -12.98 -6.86 16.67
CA GLU A 43 -14.15 -7.23 17.45
C GLU A 43 -15.17 -6.08 17.45
N VAL A 44 -16.36 -6.34 16.91
CA VAL A 44 -17.45 -5.35 16.86
C VAL A 44 -18.09 -5.27 18.24
N ARG A 45 -17.90 -4.14 18.93
CA ARG A 45 -18.46 -3.92 20.26
C ARG A 45 -19.88 -3.37 20.19
N SER A 46 -20.69 -3.63 21.21
CA SER A 46 -22.10 -3.21 21.26
C SER A 46 -22.30 -1.70 21.46
N ASP A 47 -21.28 -0.99 21.95
CA ASP A 47 -21.28 0.47 22.14
C ASP A 47 -20.97 1.25 20.85
N TRP A 48 -20.71 0.55 19.75
CA TRP A 48 -20.36 1.15 18.48
C TRP A 48 -21.59 1.67 17.74
N GLU A 49 -21.64 2.99 17.53
CA GLU A 49 -22.69 3.63 16.75
C GLU A 49 -22.27 3.74 15.28
N VAL A 50 -23.05 3.14 14.38
CA VAL A 50 -22.87 3.29 12.93
C VAL A 50 -23.38 4.66 12.51
N LYS A 51 -22.48 5.55 12.10
CA LYS A 51 -22.83 6.93 11.70
C LYS A 51 -23.33 7.03 10.27
N GLU A 52 -22.68 6.34 9.35
CA GLU A 52 -23.07 6.30 7.94
C GLU A 52 -22.65 4.94 7.34
N GLU A 53 -23.32 4.55 6.27
CA GLU A 53 -22.95 3.40 5.47
C GLU A 53 -22.71 3.84 4.02
N MET A 54 -21.61 3.39 3.45
CA MET A 54 -21.29 3.65 2.05
C MET A 54 -21.06 2.36 1.28
N ASP A 55 -21.63 2.30 0.09
CA ASP A 55 -21.42 1.21 -0.85
C ASP A 55 -20.31 1.52 -1.87
N PHE A 56 -19.72 0.46 -2.43
CA PHE A 56 -18.64 0.61 -3.42
C PHE A 56 -19.07 1.42 -4.67
N PRO A 57 -20.29 1.26 -5.23
CA PRO A 57 -20.74 2.09 -6.34
C PRO A 57 -20.72 3.60 -6.05
N ARG A 58 -21.08 4.02 -4.83
CA ARG A 58 -20.97 5.43 -4.43
C ARG A 58 -19.51 5.88 -4.36
N LEU A 59 -18.61 5.08 -3.77
CA LEU A 59 -17.17 5.37 -3.72
C LEU A 59 -16.53 5.47 -5.12
N MET A 60 -16.92 4.59 -6.04
CA MET A 60 -16.42 4.57 -7.43
C MET A 60 -16.74 5.84 -8.21
N LYS A 61 -17.77 6.58 -7.82
CA LYS A 61 -18.20 7.82 -8.47
C LYS A 61 -17.56 9.06 -7.87
N MET A 62 -16.89 8.95 -6.73
CA MET A 62 -16.23 10.09 -6.08
C MET A 62 -15.05 10.56 -6.91
N ARG A 63 -14.85 11.87 -7.00
CA ARG A 63 -13.73 12.48 -7.70
C ARG A 63 -13.35 13.77 -6.97
N TYR A 64 -12.05 14.04 -6.88
CA TYR A 64 -11.52 15.30 -6.41
C TYR A 64 -10.29 15.68 -7.25
N MET A 65 -10.38 16.81 -7.95
CA MET A 65 -9.40 17.25 -8.95
C MET A 65 -8.45 18.32 -8.41
N ASP A 66 -8.91 19.11 -7.42
CA ASP A 66 -8.21 20.30 -6.95
C ASP A 66 -7.15 19.96 -5.91
N VAL A 67 -6.25 19.03 -6.27
CA VAL A 67 -5.13 18.63 -5.43
C VAL A 67 -3.87 19.30 -5.97
N ALA A 68 -3.34 20.25 -5.20
CA ALA A 68 -2.06 20.86 -5.49
C ALA A 68 -0.90 19.87 -5.30
N ASP A 69 0.22 20.13 -5.96
CA ASP A 69 1.46 19.39 -5.73
C ASP A 69 1.88 19.48 -4.25
N PRO A 70 2.41 18.38 -3.68
CA PRO A 70 2.85 18.39 -2.29
C PRO A 70 4.01 19.34 -2.04
N LEU A 71 4.06 19.86 -0.81
CA LEU A 71 5.25 20.49 -0.27
C LEU A 71 6.04 19.49 0.59
N ASP A 72 7.33 19.34 0.31
CA ASP A 72 8.24 18.54 1.13
C ASP A 72 8.60 19.32 2.40
N ILE A 73 8.27 18.77 3.57
CA ILE A 73 8.46 19.42 4.87
C ILE A 73 9.79 18.99 5.51
N GLU A 74 9.99 17.68 5.61
CA GLU A 74 11.11 17.10 6.35
C GLU A 74 11.54 15.81 5.66
N CYS A 75 12.85 15.56 5.63
CA CYS A 75 13.44 14.40 5.01
C CYS A 75 14.42 13.77 5.99
N CYS A 76 14.25 12.48 6.28
CA CYS A 76 15.02 11.78 7.31
C CYS A 76 15.42 10.39 6.83
N GLY A 77 16.61 9.92 7.22
CA GLY A 77 17.09 8.59 6.89
C GLY A 77 18.17 8.60 5.82
N ALA A 78 18.36 7.48 5.14
CA ALA A 78 19.41 7.28 4.15
C ALA A 78 18.95 6.26 3.11
N LEU A 79 19.50 6.25 1.90
CA LEU A 79 19.18 5.25 0.86
C LEU A 79 20.41 4.46 0.44
N GLU A 80 20.18 3.23 0.00
CA GLU A 80 21.16 2.47 -0.77
C GLU A 80 20.94 2.67 -2.28
N HIS A 81 22.02 2.59 -3.04
CA HIS A 81 21.93 2.54 -4.49
C HIS A 81 21.35 1.20 -4.93
N TYR A 82 20.37 1.25 -5.82
CA TYR A 82 19.82 0.06 -6.47
C TYR A 82 20.88 -0.61 -7.35
N ASP A 83 21.11 -1.90 -7.10
CA ASP A 83 22.00 -2.72 -7.93
C ASP A 83 21.34 -3.05 -9.28
N LYS A 84 21.75 -2.34 -10.33
CA LYS A 84 21.28 -2.54 -11.71
C LYS A 84 21.59 -3.93 -12.27
N ALA A 85 22.45 -4.74 -11.64
CA ALA A 85 22.66 -6.12 -12.06
C ALA A 85 21.40 -6.98 -11.90
N PHE A 86 20.45 -6.58 -11.05
CA PHE A 86 19.16 -7.26 -10.91
C PHE A 86 18.24 -7.08 -12.13
N ASP A 87 18.41 -6.01 -12.91
CA ASP A 87 17.66 -5.80 -14.16
C ASP A 87 18.02 -6.79 -15.27
N ARG A 88 19.12 -7.53 -15.11
CA ARG A 88 19.58 -8.58 -16.04
C ARG A 88 19.23 -10.00 -15.57
N VAL A 89 18.48 -10.14 -14.47
CA VAL A 89 18.00 -11.43 -13.98
C VAL A 89 16.79 -11.85 -14.80
N THR A 90 16.81 -13.11 -15.25
CA THR A 90 15.84 -13.82 -16.07
C THR A 90 15.57 -15.18 -15.46
N THR A 91 14.57 -15.92 -15.97
CA THR A 91 14.25 -17.24 -15.41
C THR A 91 15.34 -18.28 -15.67
N ARG A 92 16.29 -17.99 -16.57
CA ARG A 92 17.43 -18.86 -16.90
C ARG A 92 18.68 -18.59 -16.06
N ASN A 93 18.79 -17.40 -15.48
CA ASN A 93 19.89 -16.98 -14.60
C ASN A 93 19.34 -16.42 -13.28
N GLU A 94 18.42 -17.18 -12.68
CA GLU A 94 17.78 -16.85 -11.41
C GLU A 94 18.81 -16.68 -10.29
N LYS A 95 18.54 -15.77 -9.35
CA LYS A 95 19.39 -15.54 -8.18
C LYS A 95 18.72 -16.09 -6.93
N GLN A 96 19.45 -16.86 -6.12
CA GLN A 96 18.95 -17.31 -4.82
C GLN A 96 18.70 -16.11 -3.91
N LEU A 97 17.49 -16.02 -3.34
CA LEU A 97 17.16 -14.98 -2.39
C LEU A 97 17.83 -15.30 -1.04
N LYS A 98 18.64 -14.36 -0.56
CA LYS A 98 19.33 -14.49 0.72
C LYS A 98 18.44 -13.94 1.83
N SER A 99 18.39 -14.64 2.96
CA SER A 99 17.81 -14.07 4.18
C SER A 99 18.73 -12.97 4.70
N ILE A 100 18.19 -11.76 4.84
CA ILE A 100 18.91 -10.61 5.34
C ILE A 100 18.34 -10.27 6.72
N LYS A 101 19.18 -10.31 7.75
CA LYS A 101 18.82 -9.86 9.09
C LYS A 101 18.95 -8.34 9.15
N ARG A 102 17.85 -7.65 8.87
CA ARG A 102 17.65 -6.22 9.14
C ARG A 102 16.66 -6.10 10.30
N ILE A 103 16.75 -5.04 11.11
CA ILE A 103 15.69 -4.74 12.08
C ILE A 103 14.46 -4.30 11.26
N PHE A 104 13.22 -4.35 11.76
CA PHE A 104 12.06 -3.81 11.03
C PHE A 104 11.30 -2.84 11.94
N HIS A 105 11.12 -1.57 11.52
CA HIS A 105 10.43 -0.56 12.32
C HIS A 105 8.96 -0.49 11.90
N THR A 106 8.06 -0.78 12.82
CA THR A 106 6.62 -0.66 12.59
C THR A 106 6.04 0.53 13.33
N VAL A 107 6.61 1.70 13.08
CA VAL A 107 6.24 2.94 13.80
C VAL A 107 4.91 3.46 13.26
N THR A 108 3.89 3.48 14.12
CA THR A 108 2.57 4.03 13.81
C THR A 108 2.60 5.56 13.68
N THR A 109 1.53 6.16 13.17
CA THR A 109 1.41 7.64 13.08
C THR A 109 1.56 8.30 14.46
N THR A 110 1.00 7.69 15.50
CA THR A 110 1.04 8.21 16.88
C THR A 110 2.44 8.09 17.49
N ASP A 111 3.14 7.01 17.17
CA ASP A 111 4.49 6.73 17.68
C ASP A 111 5.59 7.47 16.92
N ASP A 112 5.28 8.08 15.78
CA ASP A 112 6.24 8.84 14.99
C ASP A 112 6.59 10.19 15.65
N PRO A 113 7.87 10.41 16.04
CA PRO A 113 8.29 11.64 16.70
C PRO A 113 8.24 12.88 15.81
N VAL A 114 8.44 12.73 14.50
CA VAL A 114 8.38 13.84 13.54
C VAL A 114 6.94 14.25 13.35
N ILE A 115 6.01 13.30 13.19
CA ILE A 115 4.58 13.59 13.12
C ILE A 115 4.10 14.26 14.42
N ARG A 116 4.51 13.78 15.60
CA ARG A 116 4.15 14.43 16.87
C ARG A 116 4.66 15.87 16.97
N LYS A 117 5.81 16.17 16.38
CA LYS A 117 6.35 17.54 16.32
C LYS A 117 5.54 18.39 15.33
N LEU A 118 5.26 17.86 14.14
CA LEU A 118 4.48 18.53 13.10
C LEU A 118 3.05 18.83 13.57
N ALA A 119 2.41 17.90 14.27
CA ALA A 119 1.07 18.08 14.83
C ALA A 119 0.95 19.28 15.79
N LYS A 120 2.05 19.74 16.39
CA LYS A 120 2.03 20.94 17.24
C LYS A 120 2.07 22.25 16.44
N THR A 121 2.49 22.22 15.18
CA THR A 121 2.80 23.42 14.38
C THR A 121 1.97 23.54 13.11
N GLN A 122 1.66 22.45 12.41
CA GLN A 122 0.96 22.45 11.13
C GLN A 122 0.28 21.11 10.81
N GLY A 123 -0.67 21.11 9.88
CA GLY A 123 -1.45 19.93 9.53
C GLY A 123 -2.57 19.66 10.52
N ASN A 124 -3.65 19.07 10.02
CA ASN A 124 -4.77 18.62 10.84
C ASN A 124 -5.13 17.15 10.61
N VAL A 125 -4.61 16.55 9.52
CA VAL A 125 -4.73 15.13 9.20
C VAL A 125 -3.32 14.56 8.98
N PHE A 126 -3.03 13.42 9.61
CA PHE A 126 -1.71 12.78 9.55
C PHE A 126 -1.84 11.31 9.21
N CYS A 127 -1.05 10.82 8.26
CA CYS A 127 -1.01 9.40 7.94
C CYS A 127 0.40 8.90 7.59
N CYS A 128 0.57 7.59 7.71
CA CYS A 128 1.78 6.87 7.35
C CYS A 128 1.42 5.83 6.29
N LEU A 129 2.16 5.79 5.18
CA LEU A 129 1.76 4.96 4.03
C LEU A 129 1.90 3.45 4.24
N ASN A 130 2.68 3.01 5.24
CA ASN A 130 2.89 1.58 5.57
C ASN A 130 3.28 1.40 7.04
N SER A 131 2.79 0.34 7.70
CA SER A 131 3.17 0.00 9.08
C SER A 131 4.26 -1.07 9.19
N LEU A 132 4.62 -1.81 8.13
CA LEU A 132 5.66 -2.86 8.19
C LEU A 132 6.86 -2.46 7.32
N ARG A 133 8.06 -2.30 7.90
CA ARG A 133 9.20 -1.62 7.23
C ARG A 133 10.57 -2.17 7.61
N MET A 134 11.56 -2.10 6.72
CA MET A 134 12.93 -2.56 6.99
C MET A 134 13.78 -1.46 7.63
N VAL A 135 14.38 -1.73 8.76
CA VAL A 135 15.48 -0.93 9.31
C VAL A 135 16.76 -1.30 8.59
N GLY A 136 17.14 -0.40 7.70
CA GLY A 136 18.41 -0.43 7.02
C GLY A 136 18.31 0.45 5.80
N LYS A 137 18.57 1.75 6.00
CA LYS A 137 18.66 2.79 4.96
C LYS A 137 17.40 2.88 4.08
N GLU A 138 16.32 3.32 4.72
CA GLU A 138 15.16 3.93 4.05
C GLU A 138 15.20 5.45 4.24
N LEU A 139 14.61 6.19 3.31
CA LEU A 139 14.40 7.63 3.40
C LEU A 139 12.92 7.89 3.63
N TYR A 140 12.61 8.53 4.75
CA TYR A 140 11.29 9.05 5.07
C TYR A 140 11.18 10.49 4.58
N MET A 141 10.11 10.77 3.86
CA MET A 141 9.80 12.10 3.35
C MET A 141 8.41 12.50 3.85
N TYR A 142 8.34 13.58 4.62
CA TYR A 142 7.08 14.12 5.13
C TYR A 142 6.58 15.15 4.14
N ARG A 143 5.46 14.85 3.50
CA ARG A 143 4.90 15.67 2.42
C ARG A 143 3.53 16.20 2.82
N ARG A 144 3.24 17.44 2.43
CA ARG A 144 2.02 18.17 2.80
C ARG A 144 1.15 18.44 1.59
N TRP A 145 -0.13 18.09 1.66
CA TRP A 145 -1.15 18.42 0.67
C TRP A 145 -2.23 19.28 1.30
N LYS A 146 -2.66 20.29 0.57
CA LYS A 146 -3.91 21.01 0.87
C LYS A 146 -5.03 20.42 0.03
N LEU A 147 -6.06 19.91 0.71
CA LEU A 147 -7.25 19.33 0.08
C LEU A 147 -8.44 20.22 0.41
N GLY A 148 -8.57 21.33 -0.31
CA GLY A 148 -9.56 22.37 -0.01
C GLY A 148 -9.10 23.28 1.13
N GLU A 149 -10.06 23.94 1.78
CA GLU A 149 -9.78 24.88 2.88
C GLU A 149 -9.71 24.18 4.25
N ASP A 150 -10.31 23.00 4.37
CA ASP A 150 -10.55 22.31 5.64
C ASP A 150 -9.58 21.18 5.95
N ILE A 151 -8.90 20.62 4.94
CA ILE A 151 -7.99 19.48 5.12
C ILE A 151 -6.55 19.87 4.75
N ASP A 152 -5.68 19.80 5.76
CA ASP A 152 -4.24 19.98 5.66
C ASP A 152 -3.55 18.66 6.01
N LEU A 153 -3.31 17.86 4.97
CA LEU A 153 -2.86 16.48 5.07
C LEU A 153 -1.34 16.42 5.08
N ILE A 154 -0.78 15.76 6.08
CA ILE A 154 0.65 15.42 6.15
C ILE A 154 0.80 13.91 6.07
N VAL A 155 1.56 13.44 5.07
CA VAL A 155 1.83 12.03 4.84
C VAL A 155 3.31 11.75 5.05
N ARG A 156 3.63 10.72 5.84
CA ARG A 156 4.96 10.13 5.87
C ARG A 156 5.10 9.13 4.71
N CYS A 157 5.83 9.55 3.69
CA CYS A 157 6.21 8.77 2.52
C CYS A 157 7.56 8.07 2.72
N GLU A 158 7.86 7.11 1.85
CA GLU A 158 9.07 6.30 1.92
C GLU A 158 9.63 6.00 0.52
N HIS A 159 10.96 6.04 0.42
CA HIS A 159 11.71 5.52 -0.72
C HIS A 159 12.56 4.32 -0.27
N ASP A 160 12.63 3.29 -1.10
CA ASP A 160 13.32 2.04 -0.78
C ASP A 160 14.77 2.04 -1.30
N GLY A 161 15.09 2.91 -2.26
CA GLY A 161 16.44 3.06 -2.80
C GLY A 161 16.57 4.18 -3.80
N VAL A 162 17.77 4.31 -4.37
CA VAL A 162 18.09 5.36 -5.34
C VAL A 162 18.80 4.80 -6.56
N MET A 163 18.53 5.36 -7.74
CA MET A 163 19.21 5.02 -8.98
C MET A 163 19.89 6.26 -9.54
N THR A 164 21.10 6.11 -10.05
CA THR A 164 21.81 7.18 -10.76
C THR A 164 21.69 6.95 -12.26
N GLY A 165 21.13 7.91 -12.98
CA GLY A 165 21.04 7.93 -14.44
C GLY A 165 22.40 8.13 -15.11
N ALA A 166 22.44 8.04 -16.43
CA ALA A 166 23.68 8.25 -17.20
C ALA A 166 24.22 9.68 -17.04
N ASN A 167 23.34 10.65 -16.83
CA ASN A 167 23.68 12.07 -16.69
C ASN A 167 24.03 12.46 -15.24
N GLY A 168 24.13 11.49 -14.32
CA GLY A 168 24.33 11.76 -12.89
C GLY A 168 23.04 12.12 -12.13
N GLU A 169 21.90 12.22 -12.82
CA GLU A 169 20.59 12.45 -12.20
C GLU A 169 20.22 11.33 -11.23
N VAL A 170 19.67 11.72 -10.09
CA VAL A 170 19.34 10.82 -8.98
C VAL A 170 17.84 10.61 -8.97
N SER A 171 17.42 9.36 -9.18
CA SER A 171 16.00 8.96 -9.23
C SER A 171 15.66 8.12 -8.01
N PHE A 172 14.63 8.53 -7.25
CA PHE A 172 14.11 7.74 -6.15
C PHE A 172 13.31 6.53 -6.65
N VAL A 173 13.44 5.42 -5.94
CA VAL A 173 12.83 4.14 -6.32
C VAL A 173 12.07 3.54 -5.15
N ASN A 174 10.85 3.09 -5.41
CA ASN A 174 10.17 2.11 -4.55
C ASN A 174 10.38 0.71 -5.12
N VAL A 175 10.75 -0.23 -4.25
CA VAL A 175 11.01 -1.63 -4.59
C VAL A 175 10.02 -2.49 -3.84
N LYS A 176 9.18 -3.21 -4.57
CA LYS A 176 8.18 -4.13 -4.02
C LYS A 176 8.31 -5.50 -4.68
N THR A 177 7.76 -6.54 -4.04
CA THR A 177 8.01 -7.93 -4.45
C THR A 177 6.72 -8.71 -4.60
N LEU A 178 6.48 -9.21 -5.80
CA LEU A 178 5.47 -10.22 -6.06
C LEU A 178 6.05 -11.60 -5.75
N ASN A 179 5.22 -12.47 -5.16
CA ASN A 179 5.62 -13.79 -4.72
C ASN A 179 4.73 -14.89 -5.33
N GLU A 180 5.36 -15.90 -5.93
CA GLU A 180 4.71 -17.12 -6.43
C GLU A 180 4.98 -18.27 -5.44
N TRP A 181 3.92 -19.00 -5.08
CA TRP A 181 3.99 -20.16 -4.18
C TRP A 181 3.70 -21.46 -4.92
N ASP A 182 2.44 -21.66 -5.36
CA ASP A 182 2.00 -22.76 -6.22
C ASP A 182 0.97 -22.21 -7.23
N SER A 183 1.40 -22.06 -8.48
CA SER A 183 0.58 -21.49 -9.56
C SER A 183 -0.67 -22.32 -9.88
N ARG A 184 -0.69 -23.61 -9.53
CA ARG A 184 -1.79 -24.53 -9.88
C ARG A 184 -3.08 -24.27 -9.08
N HIS A 185 -2.97 -23.65 -7.90
CA HIS A 185 -4.10 -23.49 -6.98
C HIS A 185 -4.83 -22.15 -7.14
N CYS A 186 -4.26 -21.18 -7.87
CA CYS A 186 -4.79 -19.82 -7.98
C CYS A 186 -5.14 -19.42 -9.42
N ASN A 187 -5.41 -20.40 -10.30
CA ASN A 187 -5.48 -20.18 -11.76
C ASN A 187 -4.27 -19.37 -12.26
N GLY A 188 -3.11 -19.67 -11.68
CA GLY A 188 -1.86 -18.96 -11.91
C GLY A 188 -1.19 -19.38 -13.20
N VAL A 189 -0.19 -18.60 -13.58
CA VAL A 189 0.69 -18.88 -14.71
C VAL A 189 2.04 -19.25 -14.14
N ASP A 190 2.70 -20.30 -14.64
CA ASP A 190 4.05 -20.66 -14.21
C ASP A 190 5.06 -19.58 -14.64
N TRP A 191 5.60 -18.85 -13.67
CA TRP A 191 6.51 -17.74 -13.93
C TRP A 191 7.80 -18.21 -14.61
N ARG A 192 8.33 -19.39 -14.27
CA ARG A 192 9.59 -19.86 -14.87
C ARG A 192 9.48 -20.06 -16.37
N GLN A 193 8.30 -20.43 -16.85
CA GLN A 193 8.02 -20.63 -18.27
C GLN A 193 7.62 -19.33 -18.99
N LYS A 194 6.95 -18.41 -18.29
CA LYS A 194 6.22 -17.31 -18.92
C LYS A 194 6.77 -15.92 -18.63
N LEU A 195 7.61 -15.72 -17.62
CA LEU A 195 8.06 -14.38 -17.23
C LEU A 195 8.94 -13.71 -18.30
N ASP A 196 9.77 -14.49 -18.99
CA ASP A 196 10.65 -13.98 -20.05
C ASP A 196 9.93 -13.81 -21.40
N SER A 197 8.95 -14.67 -21.70
CA SER A 197 8.26 -14.70 -23.00
C SER A 197 6.92 -13.97 -23.01
N GLN A 198 6.21 -13.92 -21.89
CA GLN A 198 4.84 -13.43 -21.75
C GLN A 198 4.66 -12.62 -20.45
N ARG A 199 5.59 -11.69 -20.19
CA ARG A 199 5.60 -10.87 -18.97
C ARG A 199 4.27 -10.16 -18.70
N GLY A 200 3.61 -9.66 -19.74
CA GLY A 200 2.29 -9.03 -19.64
C GLY A 200 1.20 -9.99 -19.13
N ALA A 201 1.23 -11.27 -19.52
CA ALA A 201 0.27 -12.28 -19.06
C ALA A 201 0.48 -12.65 -17.59
N VAL A 202 1.74 -12.72 -17.15
CA VAL A 202 2.09 -12.91 -15.73
C VAL A 202 1.56 -11.74 -14.92
N LEU A 203 1.86 -10.50 -15.34
CA LEU A 203 1.39 -9.30 -14.65
C LEU A 203 -0.15 -9.20 -14.63
N ALA A 204 -0.84 -9.54 -15.72
CA ALA A 204 -2.31 -9.54 -15.76
C ALA A 204 -2.92 -10.55 -14.76
N THR A 205 -2.31 -11.73 -14.64
CA THR A 205 -2.71 -12.73 -13.62
C THR A 205 -2.51 -12.19 -12.21
N GLU A 206 -1.39 -11.53 -11.95
CA GLU A 206 -1.11 -10.90 -10.66
C GLU A 206 -2.03 -9.72 -10.36
N LEU A 207 -2.41 -8.92 -11.36
CA LEU A 207 -3.39 -7.85 -11.20
C LEU A 207 -4.76 -8.40 -10.81
N LYS A 208 -5.15 -9.53 -11.38
CA LYS A 208 -6.41 -10.20 -11.03
C LYS A 208 -6.39 -10.77 -9.61
N ASN A 209 -5.29 -11.41 -9.22
CA ASN A 209 -5.18 -12.13 -7.95
C ASN A 209 -4.79 -11.24 -6.76
N ASN A 210 -4.04 -10.16 -7.03
CA ASN A 210 -3.40 -9.30 -6.02
C ASN A 210 -3.70 -7.81 -6.25
N SER A 211 -4.85 -7.47 -6.85
CA SER A 211 -5.20 -6.09 -7.23
C SER A 211 -5.01 -5.07 -6.10
N TYR A 212 -5.47 -5.39 -4.88
CA TYR A 212 -5.37 -4.50 -3.73
C TYR A 212 -3.91 -4.21 -3.35
N LYS A 213 -3.07 -5.25 -3.35
CA LYS A 213 -1.64 -5.14 -3.03
C LYS A 213 -0.93 -4.24 -4.03
N LEU A 214 -1.19 -4.45 -5.32
CA LEU A 214 -0.58 -3.67 -6.40
C LEU A 214 -1.06 -2.21 -6.38
N ALA A 215 -2.37 -1.97 -6.25
CA ALA A 215 -2.92 -0.62 -6.15
C ALA A 215 -2.34 0.16 -4.96
N ARG A 216 -2.25 -0.46 -3.79
CA ARG A 216 -1.63 0.14 -2.59
C ARG A 216 -0.18 0.55 -2.86
N TRP A 217 0.63 -0.34 -3.43
CA TRP A 217 2.03 -0.03 -3.74
C TRP A 217 2.15 1.12 -4.73
N THR A 218 1.30 1.16 -5.75
CA THR A 218 1.26 2.24 -6.74
C THR A 218 0.88 3.58 -6.10
N CYS A 219 -0.17 3.62 -5.28
CA CYS A 219 -0.54 4.83 -4.53
C CYS A 219 0.61 5.33 -3.66
N CYS A 220 1.27 4.43 -2.92
CA CYS A 220 2.40 4.80 -2.06
C CYS A 220 3.54 5.41 -2.88
N ALA A 221 3.88 4.83 -4.03
CA ALA A 221 4.94 5.34 -4.91
C ALA A 221 4.59 6.71 -5.52
N ILE A 222 3.32 6.92 -5.90
CA ILE A 222 2.84 8.22 -6.40
C ILE A 222 2.93 9.29 -5.31
N LEU A 223 2.42 9.00 -4.10
CA LEU A 223 2.44 9.94 -2.98
C LEU A 223 3.87 10.24 -2.52
N ALA A 224 4.76 9.25 -2.56
CA ALA A 224 6.18 9.45 -2.30
C ALA A 224 6.86 10.32 -3.38
N GLY A 225 6.30 10.43 -4.58
CA GLY A 225 6.97 11.09 -5.70
C GLY A 225 8.15 10.28 -6.22
N SER A 226 8.08 8.95 -6.12
CA SER A 226 9.10 8.07 -6.67
C SER A 226 9.10 8.14 -8.19
N GLU A 227 10.28 8.28 -8.79
CA GLU A 227 10.42 8.25 -10.25
C GLU A 227 10.13 6.84 -10.80
N TYR A 228 10.56 5.82 -10.06
CA TYR A 228 10.37 4.42 -10.46
C TYR A 228 9.73 3.58 -9.36
N LEU A 229 8.80 2.72 -9.77
CA LEU A 229 8.33 1.56 -9.03
C LEU A 229 8.94 0.31 -9.66
N LYS A 230 9.77 -0.42 -8.91
CA LYS A 230 10.33 -1.71 -9.33
C LYS A 230 9.60 -2.86 -8.64
N LEU A 231 9.15 -3.82 -9.45
CA LEU A 231 8.55 -5.07 -9.00
C LEU A 231 9.56 -6.21 -9.19
N GLY A 232 9.91 -6.90 -8.10
CA GLY A 232 10.66 -8.15 -8.14
C GLY A 232 9.73 -9.36 -8.21
N TYR A 233 10.07 -10.35 -9.04
CA TYR A 233 9.36 -11.62 -9.15
C TYR A 233 10.13 -12.69 -8.39
N VAL A 234 9.60 -13.08 -7.23
CA VAL A 234 10.20 -14.11 -6.37
C VAL A 234 9.33 -15.35 -6.37
N SER A 235 9.91 -16.51 -6.61
CA SER A 235 9.21 -17.79 -6.55
C SER A 235 9.87 -18.69 -5.52
N ARG A 236 9.12 -19.61 -4.92
CA ARG A 236 9.70 -20.71 -4.14
C ARG A 236 10.66 -21.51 -5.01
N TYR A 237 11.76 -21.98 -4.43
CA TYR A 237 12.69 -22.87 -5.15
C TYR A 237 12.00 -24.19 -5.51
N HIS A 238 11.26 -24.76 -4.55
CA HIS A 238 10.40 -25.91 -4.75
C HIS A 238 9.02 -25.60 -4.18
N VAL A 239 7.95 -25.97 -4.89
CA VAL A 239 6.57 -25.57 -4.58
C VAL A 239 6.15 -25.91 -3.13
N LYS A 240 6.62 -27.06 -2.64
CA LYS A 240 6.35 -27.54 -1.27
C LYS A 240 7.26 -26.93 -0.18
N ASP A 241 8.34 -26.26 -0.57
CA ASP A 241 9.35 -25.71 0.34
C ASP A 241 9.20 -24.19 0.44
N SER A 242 8.71 -23.69 1.57
CA SER A 242 8.56 -22.26 1.87
C SER A 242 9.82 -21.63 2.45
N SER A 243 10.91 -22.37 2.68
CA SER A 243 12.12 -21.85 3.29
C SER A 243 13.09 -21.23 2.28
N ARG A 244 13.05 -21.69 1.02
CA ARG A 244 13.98 -21.27 -0.04
C ARG A 244 13.25 -20.62 -1.21
N HIS A 245 13.76 -19.48 -1.62
CA HIS A 245 13.19 -18.68 -2.70
C HIS A 245 14.27 -18.23 -3.69
N VAL A 246 13.84 -17.92 -4.91
CA VAL A 246 14.68 -17.42 -5.99
C VAL A 246 14.03 -16.20 -6.63
N VAL A 247 14.87 -15.26 -7.05
CA VAL A 247 14.49 -14.09 -7.84
C VAL A 247 14.55 -14.50 -9.31
N LEU A 248 13.40 -14.45 -9.98
CA LEU A 248 13.24 -14.82 -11.39
C LEU A 248 13.42 -13.62 -12.34
N GLY A 249 13.29 -12.40 -11.82
CA GLY A 249 13.49 -11.18 -12.59
C GLY A 249 12.95 -9.94 -11.89
N THR A 250 13.20 -8.78 -12.49
CA THR A 250 12.65 -7.49 -12.06
C THR A 250 11.95 -6.80 -13.22
N GLN A 251 10.98 -5.96 -12.91
CA GLN A 251 10.31 -5.09 -13.88
C GLN A 251 10.20 -3.67 -13.30
N GLN A 252 10.43 -2.68 -14.15
CA GLN A 252 10.40 -1.27 -13.78
C GLN A 252 9.19 -0.59 -14.42
N PHE A 253 8.55 0.29 -13.66
CA PHE A 253 7.46 1.13 -14.11
C PHE A 253 7.64 2.56 -13.62
N LYS A 254 7.08 3.53 -14.35
CA LYS A 254 6.76 4.85 -13.80
C LYS A 254 5.42 4.75 -13.05
N PRO A 255 5.31 5.23 -11.80
CA PRO A 255 4.10 5.01 -11.00
C PRO A 255 2.80 5.51 -11.64
N ASN A 256 2.83 6.70 -12.28
CA ASN A 256 1.66 7.26 -12.95
C ASN A 256 1.22 6.42 -14.16
N GLU A 257 2.16 5.94 -14.97
CA GLU A 257 1.85 5.05 -16.10
C GLU A 257 1.31 3.70 -15.63
N PHE A 258 1.89 3.16 -14.54
CA PHE A 258 1.41 1.92 -13.95
C PHE A 258 0.01 2.08 -13.35
N ALA A 259 -0.29 3.22 -12.72
CA ALA A 259 -1.63 3.53 -12.25
C ALA A 259 -2.65 3.47 -13.38
N SER A 260 -2.36 4.07 -14.53
CA SER A 260 -3.22 3.96 -15.72
C SER A 260 -3.38 2.51 -16.20
N GLN A 261 -2.29 1.71 -16.24
CA GLN A 261 -2.34 0.30 -16.64
C GLN A 261 -3.23 -0.56 -15.73
N ILE A 262 -3.28 -0.23 -14.44
CA ILE A 262 -4.11 -0.95 -13.45
C ILE A 262 -5.47 -0.27 -13.22
N ASN A 263 -5.82 0.73 -14.03
CA ASN A 263 -7.03 1.55 -13.93
C ASN A 263 -7.24 2.17 -12.53
N LEU A 264 -6.16 2.62 -11.93
CA LEU A 264 -6.15 3.38 -10.67
C LEU A 264 -6.22 4.88 -11.01
N SER A 265 -7.30 5.53 -10.58
CA SER A 265 -7.47 6.98 -10.71
C SER A 265 -7.13 7.67 -9.40
N MET A 266 -6.13 8.55 -9.42
CA MET A 266 -5.78 9.37 -8.25
C MET A 266 -6.87 10.39 -7.91
N GLU A 267 -7.64 10.85 -8.88
CA GLU A 267 -8.79 11.75 -8.65
C GLU A 267 -9.91 11.04 -7.88
N ASN A 268 -10.20 9.78 -8.24
CA ASN A 268 -11.06 8.94 -7.42
C ASN A 268 -10.42 8.71 -6.07
N ALA A 269 -9.09 8.60 -6.03
CA ALA A 269 -8.39 8.33 -4.81
C ALA A 269 -8.61 9.44 -3.77
N TRP A 270 -8.34 10.66 -4.20
CA TRP A 270 -8.56 11.87 -3.40
C TRP A 270 -10.03 12.13 -3.10
N GLY A 271 -10.94 11.79 -4.03
CA GLY A 271 -12.38 11.95 -3.84
C GLY A 271 -12.94 11.08 -2.72
N ILE A 272 -12.51 9.83 -2.65
CA ILE A 272 -12.86 8.96 -1.52
C ILE A 272 -12.25 9.55 -0.26
N LEU A 273 -10.95 9.84 -0.25
CA LEU A 273 -10.24 10.36 0.93
C LEU A 273 -10.94 11.55 1.57
N ARG A 274 -11.38 12.52 0.76
CA ARG A 274 -12.07 13.72 1.23
C ARG A 274 -13.45 13.42 1.80
N CYS A 275 -14.13 12.40 1.31
CA CYS A 275 -15.38 11.94 1.91
C CYS A 275 -15.15 11.30 3.30
N GLU A 276 -13.94 10.81 3.56
CA GLU A 276 -13.57 10.12 4.79
C GLU A 276 -13.19 11.12 5.89
N GLY A 277 -14.20 11.72 6.51
CA GLY A 277 -14.06 12.47 7.75
C GLY A 277 -13.58 11.61 8.94
N LYS A 278 -13.64 12.19 10.14
CA LYS A 278 -13.03 11.78 11.44
C LYS A 278 -13.40 10.39 12.03
N TYR A 279 -13.62 9.34 11.25
CA TYR A 279 -14.22 8.09 11.73
C TYR A 279 -13.41 6.85 11.35
N LEU A 280 -13.57 5.77 12.13
CA LEU A 280 -13.02 4.45 11.83
C LEU A 280 -13.79 3.80 10.68
N ILE A 281 -13.07 3.22 9.71
CA ILE A 281 -13.64 2.52 8.56
C ILE A 281 -13.50 1.02 8.73
N LEU A 282 -14.62 0.30 8.77
CA LEU A 282 -14.63 -1.16 8.83
C LEU A 282 -15.19 -1.75 7.55
N LYS A 283 -14.45 -2.70 6.97
CA LYS A 283 -14.93 -3.55 5.87
C LYS A 283 -15.50 -4.84 6.44
N ASP A 284 -16.76 -5.13 6.14
CA ASP A 284 -17.40 -6.41 6.49
C ASP A 284 -16.64 -7.59 5.82
N PRO A 285 -16.20 -8.61 6.59
CA PRO A 285 -15.38 -9.70 6.08
C PRO A 285 -16.17 -10.77 5.30
N ASN A 286 -17.49 -10.88 5.51
CA ASN A 286 -18.33 -11.98 5.03
C ASN A 286 -19.39 -11.55 4.04
N LYS A 287 -19.81 -10.28 4.06
CA LYS A 287 -20.66 -9.75 3.02
C LYS A 287 -19.78 -9.43 1.81
N ALA A 288 -19.97 -10.19 0.72
CA ALA A 288 -19.59 -9.77 -0.64
C ALA A 288 -20.29 -8.46 -1.10
N ARG A 289 -20.96 -7.75 -0.17
CA ARG A 289 -21.65 -6.47 -0.32
C ARG A 289 -21.06 -5.51 0.72
N ARG A 290 -20.19 -4.60 0.30
CA ARG A 290 -20.59 -3.22 -0.09
C ARG A 290 -21.07 -2.35 1.08
N LYS A 291 -20.50 -2.47 2.28
CA LYS A 291 -20.73 -1.50 3.35
C LYS A 291 -19.43 -1.21 4.10
N LEU A 292 -19.04 0.06 4.09
CA LEU A 292 -18.12 0.63 5.06
C LEU A 292 -18.97 1.27 6.16
N CYS A 293 -18.75 0.87 7.41
CA CYS A 293 -19.44 1.45 8.55
C CYS A 293 -18.49 2.42 9.25
N TRP A 294 -18.97 3.64 9.50
CA TRP A 294 -18.28 4.64 10.31
C TRP A 294 -18.67 4.45 11.76
N VAL A 295 -17.70 4.21 12.64
CA VAL A 295 -17.96 4.03 14.06
C VAL A 295 -17.40 5.21 14.86
N SER A 296 -18.22 5.81 15.71
CA SER A 296 -17.75 6.81 16.68
C SER A 296 -17.36 6.16 18.01
N SER A 297 -16.06 6.05 18.27
CA SER A 297 -15.53 6.05 19.64
C SER A 297 -14.05 6.48 19.61
N LEU A 298 -13.68 7.41 20.49
CA LEU A 298 -12.39 8.11 20.56
C LEU A 298 -11.19 7.16 20.74
N ARG A 299 -10.05 7.54 20.14
CA ARG A 299 -8.69 6.96 20.29
C ARG A 299 -8.59 5.47 19.99
N ILE A 300 -8.41 5.14 18.73
CA ILE A 300 -7.98 3.80 18.34
C ILE A 300 -6.73 3.93 17.47
N GLU A 301 -5.59 3.67 18.09
CA GLU A 301 -4.39 3.18 17.41
C GLU A 301 -4.83 1.93 16.64
N ILE A 302 -4.78 1.98 15.31
CA ILE A 302 -5.10 0.82 14.50
C ILE A 302 -3.99 -0.20 14.70
N PHE A 303 -4.29 -1.21 15.51
CA PHE A 303 -3.58 -2.47 15.53
C PHE A 303 -3.71 -3.10 14.13
N ASP A 304 -2.60 -3.20 13.42
CA ASP A 304 -2.49 -4.17 12.35
C ASP A 304 -2.61 -5.56 12.98
N VAL A 305 -3.76 -6.22 12.76
CA VAL A 305 -3.89 -7.65 12.97
C VAL A 305 -3.01 -8.35 11.93
N LEU A 306 -1.74 -8.51 12.26
CA LEU A 306 -0.97 -9.63 11.75
C LEU A 306 -1.58 -10.87 12.40
N GLN A 307 -2.33 -11.64 11.62
CA GLN A 307 -2.44 -13.08 11.90
C GLN A 307 -1.03 -13.68 11.75
N GLN A 308 -0.25 -13.59 12.82
CA GLN A 308 0.70 -14.64 13.13
C GLN A 308 -0.15 -15.85 13.52
N ASN A 309 -0.40 -16.73 12.55
CA ASN A 309 -0.57 -18.13 12.89
C ASN A 309 0.85 -18.66 13.14
N GLU A 310 1.38 -18.37 14.33
CA GLU A 310 2.21 -19.35 15.01
C GLU A 310 1.22 -20.38 15.56
N ASP A 311 1.31 -21.62 15.09
CA ASP A 311 1.46 -22.79 15.96
C ASP A 311 1.46 -24.11 15.17
N ASN A 312 2.50 -24.90 15.49
CA ASN A 312 2.88 -26.27 15.11
C ASN A 312 3.54 -26.51 13.75
#